data_AF-A0A7Y2CWN7-F1
#
_entry.id   AF-A0A7Y2CWN7-F1
#
_cell.length_a   1.000
_cell.length_b   1.000
_cell.length_c   1.000
_cell.angle_alpha   90.00
_cell.angle_beta   90.00
_cell.angle_gamma   90.00
#
_symmetry.space_group_name_H-M   'P 1'
#
loop_
_entity.id
_entity.type
_entity.pdbx_description
1 polymer ?
#
loop_
_entity_poly.entity_id
_entity_poly.type
_entity_poly.pdbx_seq_one_letter_code
_entity_poly.pdbx_strand_id
1 'polypeptide(L)'
;MSELSLLSQAILYVLLAAIGLFSVVILWFQMNVFRGKRMPNPDGSADDWHQQRIFYGIAIADILLACPLGIATVVLVLFGSPWGFYLLPAHGFYFLWANTMTTATSLRFHNPEFTLMWFIVFPLGALVGAATLIWSAVHFAEILGA
;
A
#
# COMPACT_ATOMS: atom_id res chain seq x y z
N MET A 1 10.76 -20.38 4.94
CA MET A 1 10.30 -19.88 6.26
C MET A 1 11.02 -20.54 7.43
N SER A 2 11.37 -21.83 7.39
CA SER A 2 12.07 -22.52 8.48
C SER A 2 13.45 -21.93 8.83
N GLU A 3 14.08 -21.22 7.90
CA GLU A 3 15.40 -20.60 8.10
C GLU A 3 15.33 -19.16 8.64
N LEU A 4 14.14 -18.55 8.67
CA LEU A 4 13.99 -17.20 9.20
C LEU A 4 14.03 -17.22 10.73
N SER A 5 14.76 -16.28 11.33
CA SER A 5 14.69 -16.06 12.78
C SER A 5 13.26 -15.73 13.23
N LEU A 6 12.91 -16.04 14.48
CA LEU A 6 11.58 -15.72 15.04
C LEU A 6 11.23 -14.24 14.92
N LEU A 7 12.22 -13.36 15.11
CA LEU A 7 12.04 -11.92 14.94
C LEU A 7 11.70 -11.57 13.49
N SER A 8 12.39 -12.15 12.51
CA SER A 8 12.12 -11.90 11.10
C SER A 8 10.75 -12.43 10.68
N GLN A 9 10.34 -13.61 11.19
CA GLN A 9 8.99 -14.13 10.98
C GLN A 9 7.92 -13.20 11.57
N ALA A 10 8.13 -12.70 12.79
CA ALA A 10 7.21 -11.75 13.42
C ALA A 10 7.09 -10.46 12.60
N ILE A 11 8.21 -9.92 12.11
CA ILE A 11 8.22 -8.74 11.23
C ILE A 11 7.45 -9.04 9.94
N LEU A 12 7.68 -10.19 9.29
CA LEU A 12 6.95 -10.59 8.10
C LEU A 12 5.44 -10.62 8.36
N TYR A 13 4.98 -11.24 9.44
CA TYR A 13 3.55 -11.28 9.76
C TYR A 13 2.95 -9.91 10.01
N VAL A 14 3.68 -9.00 10.66
CA VAL A 14 3.26 -7.60 10.83
C VAL A 14 3.15 -6.89 9.48
N LEU A 15 4.12 -7.09 8.57
CA LEU A 15 4.09 -6.52 7.23
C LEU A 15 2.93 -7.06 6.41
N LEU A 16 2.67 -8.37 6.45
CA LEU A 16 1.53 -8.99 5.76
C LEU A 16 0.19 -8.48 6.29
N ALA A 17 0.05 -8.34 7.60
CA ALA A 17 -1.15 -7.78 8.22
C ALA A 17 -1.36 -6.32 7.78
N ALA A 18 -0.29 -5.51 7.79
CA ALA A 18 -0.35 -4.13 7.32
C ALA A 18 -0.72 -4.03 5.85
N ILE A 19 -0.09 -4.83 4.98
CA ILE A 19 -0.41 -4.92 3.55
C ILE A 19 -1.88 -5.27 3.36
N GLY A 20 -2.36 -6.36 3.98
CA GLY A 20 -3.75 -6.80 3.83
C GLY A 20 -4.75 -5.73 4.29
N LEU A 21 -4.50 -5.12 5.45
CA LEU A 21 -5.36 -4.06 5.98
C LEU A 21 -5.39 -2.84 5.07
N PHE A 22 -4.21 -2.36 4.63
CA PHE A 22 -4.14 -1.22 3.72
C PHE A 22 -4.78 -1.52 2.37
N SER A 23 -4.56 -2.68 1.78
CA SER A 23 -5.20 -3.06 0.52
C SER A 23 -6.73 -3.06 0.63
N VAL A 24 -7.30 -3.52 1.75
CA VAL A 24 -8.76 -3.48 1.97
C VAL A 24 -9.27 -2.05 2.14
N VAL A 25 -8.59 -1.26 2.96
CA VAL A 25 -8.98 0.13 3.24
C VAL A 25 -8.87 0.99 1.98
N ILE A 26 -7.74 0.90 1.26
CA ILE A 26 -7.50 1.59 -0.01
C ILE A 26 -8.55 1.15 -1.02
N LEU A 27 -8.79 -0.16 -1.19
CA LEU A 27 -9.82 -0.63 -2.12
C LEU A 27 -11.19 0.00 -1.84
N TRP A 28 -11.57 0.11 -0.57
CA TRP A 28 -12.82 0.80 -0.20
C TRP A 28 -12.82 2.28 -0.60
N PHE A 29 -11.75 3.01 -0.32
CA PHE A 29 -11.60 4.42 -0.73
C PHE A 29 -11.66 4.57 -2.26
N GLN A 30 -10.93 3.74 -2.99
CA GLN A 30 -10.84 3.82 -4.44
C GLN A 30 -12.14 3.42 -5.12
N MET A 31 -12.87 2.43 -4.58
CA MET A 31 -14.22 2.10 -5.03
C MET A 31 -15.20 3.27 -4.87
N ASN A 32 -15.06 4.07 -3.81
CA ASN A 32 -15.86 5.29 -3.65
C ASN A 32 -15.49 6.36 -4.69
N VAL A 33 -14.20 6.57 -4.95
CA VAL A 33 -13.71 7.49 -6.00
C VAL A 33 -14.22 7.05 -7.38
N PHE A 34 -14.08 5.77 -7.72
CA PHE A 34 -14.54 5.21 -9.00
C PHE A 34 -16.06 5.33 -9.19
N ARG A 35 -16.85 5.21 -8.12
CA ARG A 35 -18.31 5.40 -8.14
C ARG A 35 -18.74 6.87 -8.21
N GLY A 36 -17.80 7.82 -8.26
CA GLY A 36 -18.11 9.25 -8.28
C GLY A 36 -18.68 9.76 -6.95
N LYS A 37 -18.42 9.07 -5.84
CA LYS A 37 -18.81 9.57 -4.52
C LYS A 37 -17.97 10.80 -4.22
N ARG A 38 -18.58 11.82 -3.61
CA ARG A 38 -17.87 13.00 -3.15
C ARG A 38 -16.86 12.63 -2.07
N MET A 39 -15.57 12.83 -2.36
CA MET A 39 -14.44 12.50 -1.49
C MET A 39 -13.61 13.77 -1.29
N PRO A 40 -13.97 14.62 -0.31
CA PRO A 40 -13.43 15.97 -0.18
C PRO A 40 -11.93 15.96 0.10
N ASN A 41 -11.24 16.96 -0.43
CA ASN A 41 -9.84 17.16 -0.11
C ASN A 41 -9.67 17.62 1.35
N PRO A 42 -8.58 17.19 2.03
CA PRO A 42 -8.25 17.64 3.37
C PRO A 42 -8.05 19.16 3.52
N ASP A 43 -7.80 19.88 2.43
CA ASP A 43 -7.57 21.33 2.43
C ASP A 43 -8.86 22.15 2.21
N GLY A 44 -10.00 21.48 2.08
CA GLY A 44 -11.30 22.11 1.90
C GLY A 44 -11.51 22.70 0.49
N SER A 45 -10.70 22.31 -0.51
CA SER A 45 -10.89 22.77 -1.89
C SER A 45 -12.26 22.36 -2.46
N ALA A 46 -12.71 23.08 -3.50
CA ALA A 46 -14.03 22.87 -4.11
C ALA A 46 -14.10 21.60 -4.97
N ASP A 47 -12.98 21.20 -5.56
CA ASP A 47 -12.81 19.92 -6.25
C ASP A 47 -12.59 18.79 -5.24
N ASP A 48 -12.71 17.56 -5.71
CA ASP A 48 -12.60 16.37 -4.87
C ASP A 48 -11.82 15.25 -5.58
N TRP A 49 -11.61 14.11 -4.93
CA TRP A 49 -10.75 13.05 -5.49
C TRP A 49 -11.27 12.46 -6.79
N HIS A 50 -12.58 12.43 -7.06
CA HIS A 50 -13.10 11.86 -8.31
C HIS A 50 -12.95 12.80 -9.50
N GLN A 51 -12.86 14.11 -9.24
CA GLN A 51 -12.69 15.14 -10.28
C GLN A 51 -11.23 15.27 -10.72
N GLN A 52 -10.29 14.85 -9.87
CA GLN A 52 -8.86 14.90 -10.17
C GLN A 52 -8.42 13.67 -10.96
N ARG A 53 -7.97 13.90 -12.21
CA ARG A 53 -7.53 12.82 -13.14
C ARG A 53 -6.49 11.87 -12.54
N ILE A 54 -5.58 12.39 -11.72
CA ILE A 54 -4.54 11.58 -11.06
C ILE A 54 -5.18 10.60 -10.07
N PHE A 55 -6.04 11.08 -9.18
CA PHE A 55 -6.72 10.23 -8.20
C PHE A 55 -7.66 9.22 -8.87
N TYR A 56 -8.35 9.60 -9.94
CA TYR A 56 -9.17 8.66 -10.72
C TYR A 56 -8.31 7.58 -11.40
N GLY A 57 -7.17 7.94 -11.97
CA GLY A 57 -6.22 6.97 -12.56
C GLY A 57 -5.65 6.00 -11.53
N ILE A 58 -5.26 6.51 -10.36
CA ILE A 58 -4.81 5.69 -9.23
C ILE A 58 -5.94 4.77 -8.75
N ALA A 59 -7.19 5.26 -8.68
CA ALA A 59 -8.33 4.45 -8.27
C ALA A 59 -8.52 3.22 -9.18
N ILE A 60 -8.42 3.40 -10.50
CA ILE A 60 -8.50 2.28 -11.44
C ILE A 60 -7.35 1.29 -11.23
N ALA A 61 -6.12 1.78 -11.09
CA ALA A 61 -4.95 0.93 -10.86
C ALA A 61 -5.07 0.14 -9.54
N ASP A 62 -5.55 0.79 -8.48
CA ASP A 62 -5.74 0.17 -7.18
C ASP A 62 -6.84 -0.90 -7.19
N ILE A 63 -7.99 -0.62 -7.82
CA ILE A 63 -9.13 -1.53 -7.90
C ILE A 63 -8.80 -2.77 -8.74
N LEU A 64 -8.18 -2.58 -9.91
CA LEU A 64 -7.97 -3.66 -10.87
C LEU A 64 -6.71 -4.47 -10.59
N LEU A 65 -5.70 -3.86 -9.98
CA LEU A 65 -4.38 -4.46 -9.87
C LEU A 65 -3.85 -4.45 -8.45
N ALA A 66 -3.60 -3.28 -7.86
CA ALA A 66 -2.78 -3.22 -6.65
C ALA A 66 -3.44 -3.87 -5.43
N CYS A 67 -4.72 -3.57 -5.16
CA CYS A 67 -5.41 -4.14 -4.00
C CYS A 67 -5.67 -5.64 -4.16
N PRO A 68 -6.17 -6.14 -5.32
CA PRO A 68 -6.28 -7.58 -5.55
C PRO A 68 -4.94 -8.31 -5.44
N LEU A 69 -3.87 -7.76 -6.01
CA LEU A 69 -2.53 -8.35 -5.91
C LEU A 69 -2.00 -8.29 -4.48
N GLY A 70 -2.26 -7.24 -3.70
CA GLY A 70 -1.90 -7.17 -2.29
C GLY A 70 -2.56 -8.27 -1.46
N ILE A 71 -3.86 -8.47 -1.65
CA ILE A 71 -4.60 -9.57 -0.99
C ILE A 71 -4.05 -10.93 -1.44
N ALA A 72 -3.84 -11.12 -2.74
CA ALA A 72 -3.28 -12.35 -3.28
C ALA A 72 -1.86 -12.62 -2.74
N THR A 73 -1.03 -11.59 -2.62
CA THR A 73 0.33 -11.67 -2.04
C THR A 73 0.25 -12.20 -0.61
N VAL A 74 -0.62 -11.62 0.23
CA VAL A 74 -0.80 -12.05 1.62
C VAL A 74 -1.22 -13.52 1.67
N VAL A 75 -2.24 -13.91 0.90
CA VAL A 75 -2.71 -15.29 0.86
C VAL A 75 -1.57 -16.23 0.44
N LEU A 76 -0.91 -15.94 -0.68
CA LEU A 76 0.16 -16.80 -1.22
C LEU A 76 1.32 -16.96 -0.23
N VAL A 77 1.73 -15.90 0.47
CA VAL A 77 2.79 -16.00 1.48
C VAL A 77 2.35 -16.85 2.67
N LEU A 78 1.12 -16.68 3.16
CA LEU A 78 0.60 -17.48 4.29
C LEU A 78 0.50 -18.98 3.96
N PHE A 79 0.25 -19.32 2.69
CA PHE A 79 0.26 -20.70 2.20
C PHE A 79 1.66 -21.19 1.77
N GLY A 80 2.71 -20.39 1.98
CA GLY A 80 4.08 -20.78 1.66
C GLY A 80 4.39 -20.88 0.15
N SER A 81 3.60 -20.21 -0.69
CA SER A 81 3.82 -20.21 -2.14
C SER A 81 4.98 -19.29 -2.52
N PRO A 82 5.94 -19.75 -3.36
CA PRO A 82 7.04 -18.90 -3.87
C PRO A 82 6.55 -17.65 -4.59
N TRP A 83 5.40 -17.72 -5.27
CA TRP A 83 4.81 -16.58 -5.96
C TRP A 83 4.43 -15.44 -5.02
N GLY A 84 3.99 -15.75 -3.80
CA GLY A 84 3.71 -14.73 -2.79
C GLY A 84 4.97 -13.94 -2.43
N PHE A 85 6.09 -14.63 -2.31
CA PHE A 85 7.38 -14.01 -2.00
C PHE A 85 7.96 -13.19 -3.16
N TYR A 86 7.70 -13.56 -4.42
CA TYR A 86 8.04 -12.72 -5.57
C TYR A 86 7.17 -11.47 -5.67
N LEU A 87 5.88 -11.57 -5.31
CA LEU A 87 4.96 -10.44 -5.34
C LEU A 87 5.17 -9.47 -4.16
N LEU A 88 5.68 -9.94 -3.03
CA LEU A 88 5.92 -9.14 -1.84
C LEU A 88 6.76 -7.87 -2.09
N PRO A 89 7.94 -7.91 -2.74
CA PRO A 89 8.70 -6.71 -3.08
C PRO A 89 8.01 -5.85 -4.14
N ALA A 90 7.30 -6.45 -5.10
CA ALA A 90 6.54 -5.68 -6.10
C ALA A 90 5.42 -4.85 -5.44
N HIS A 91 4.75 -5.45 -4.45
CA HIS A 91 3.73 -4.76 -3.66
C HIS A 91 4.36 -3.69 -2.74
N GLY A 92 5.51 -3.99 -2.14
CA GLY A 92 6.29 -3.01 -1.36
C GLY A 92 6.68 -1.79 -2.19
N PHE A 93 7.13 -2.00 -3.44
CA PHE A 93 7.41 -0.92 -4.38
C PHE A 93 6.16 -0.09 -4.70
N TYR A 94 5.04 -0.75 -4.99
CA TYR A 94 3.80 -0.03 -5.29
C TYR A 94 3.35 0.83 -4.11
N PHE A 95 3.37 0.27 -2.89
CA PHE A 95 3.04 1.01 -1.66
C PHE A 95 3.98 2.21 -1.48
N LEU A 96 5.28 2.02 -1.63
CA LEU A 96 6.25 3.10 -1.52
C LEU A 96 5.97 4.21 -2.56
N TRP A 97 5.84 3.84 -3.83
CA TRP A 97 5.64 4.78 -4.93
C TRP A 97 4.30 5.52 -4.81
N ALA A 98 3.19 4.81 -4.69
CA ALA A 98 1.86 5.40 -4.68
C ALA A 98 1.67 6.34 -3.48
N ASN A 99 2.10 5.91 -2.29
CA ASN A 99 2.00 6.72 -1.07
C ASN A 99 2.95 7.92 -1.09
N THR A 100 4.13 7.80 -1.70
CA THR A 100 5.03 8.95 -1.88
C THR A 100 4.39 9.98 -2.82
N MET A 101 3.80 9.52 -3.93
CA MET A 101 3.12 10.39 -4.89
C MET A 101 1.90 11.08 -4.28
N THR A 102 1.04 10.35 -3.55
CA THR A 102 -0.12 10.95 -2.88
C THR A 102 0.29 11.89 -1.76
N THR A 103 1.32 11.55 -0.98
CA THR A 103 1.89 12.46 0.04
C THR A 103 2.38 13.74 -0.62
N ALA A 104 3.21 13.64 -1.67
CA ALA A 104 3.74 14.80 -2.38
C ALA A 104 2.65 15.68 -3.00
N THR A 105 1.57 15.07 -3.54
CA THR A 105 0.40 15.79 -4.03
C THR A 105 -0.33 16.50 -2.89
N SER A 106 -0.54 15.83 -1.75
CA SER A 106 -1.24 16.42 -0.61
C SER A 106 -0.50 17.62 0.01
N LEU A 107 0.83 17.64 -0.07
CA LEU A 107 1.65 18.76 0.41
C LEU A 107 1.56 19.99 -0.49
N ARG A 108 1.02 19.87 -1.71
CA ARG A 108 0.82 20.99 -2.65
C ARG A 108 -0.55 21.66 -2.49
N PHE A 109 -1.38 21.15 -1.58
CA PHE A 109 -2.65 21.76 -1.24
C PHE A 109 -2.46 23.16 -0.66
N HIS A 110 -3.46 24.03 -0.81
CA HIS A 110 -3.36 25.43 -0.39
C HIS A 110 -3.23 25.57 1.13
N ASN A 111 -3.91 24.70 1.88
CA ASN A 111 -3.85 24.65 3.34
C ASN A 111 -3.86 23.18 3.83
N PRO A 112 -2.72 22.47 3.80
CA PRO A 112 -2.69 21.05 4.13
C PRO A 112 -2.94 20.82 5.63
N GLU A 113 -3.95 20.02 5.95
CA GLU A 113 -4.23 19.58 7.32
C GLU A 113 -3.55 18.25 7.65
N PHE A 114 -2.61 18.27 8.60
CA PHE A 114 -1.87 17.09 9.06
C PHE A 114 -2.59 16.35 10.18
N THR A 115 -3.75 15.77 9.86
CA THR A 115 -4.51 14.94 10.82
C THR A 115 -3.88 13.55 10.99
N LEU A 116 -4.29 12.81 12.02
CA LEU A 116 -3.92 11.38 12.14
C LEU A 116 -4.34 10.58 10.89
N MET A 117 -5.50 10.91 10.32
CA MET A 117 -5.96 10.30 9.07
C MET A 117 -5.04 10.64 7.91
N TRP A 118 -4.54 11.87 7.82
CA TRP A 118 -3.55 12.26 6.81
C TRP A 118 -2.31 11.38 6.91
N PHE A 119 -1.76 11.18 8.12
CA PHE A 119 -0.59 10.31 8.32
C PHE A 119 -0.85 8.84 7.94
N ILE A 120 -2.02 8.32 8.30
CA ILE A 120 -2.39 6.93 8.00
C ILE A 120 -2.62 6.71 6.51
N VAL A 121 -3.24 7.67 5.80
CA VAL A 121 -3.57 7.55 4.36
C VAL A 121 -2.36 7.83 3.47
N PHE A 122 -1.50 8.78 3.84
CA PHE A 122 -0.45 9.28 2.96
C PHE A 122 0.93 8.68 3.28
N PRO A 123 1.67 9.07 4.34
CA PRO A 123 3.03 8.57 4.53
C PRO A 123 3.14 7.15 5.09
N LEU A 124 2.16 6.65 5.85
CA LEU A 124 2.31 5.36 6.53
C LEU A 124 2.42 4.18 5.55
N GLY A 125 1.65 4.19 4.47
CA GLY A 125 1.77 3.18 3.42
C GLY A 125 3.14 3.17 2.76
N ALA A 126 3.79 4.34 2.63
CA ALA A 126 5.16 4.42 2.11
C ALA A 126 6.18 3.77 3.05
N LEU A 127 6.03 3.97 4.35
CA LEU A 127 6.90 3.33 5.37
C LEU A 127 6.74 1.81 5.35
N VAL A 128 5.51 1.30 5.24
CA VAL A 128 5.25 -0.14 5.10
C VAL A 128 5.85 -0.68 3.80
N GLY A 129 5.72 0.05 2.69
CA GLY A 129 6.32 -0.30 1.42
C GLY A 129 7.85 -0.41 1.50
N ALA A 130 8.50 0.61 2.09
CA ALA A 130 9.96 0.61 2.30
C ALA A 130 10.41 -0.53 3.22
N ALA A 131 9.71 -0.76 4.34
CA ALA A 131 10.02 -1.85 5.25
C ALA A 131 9.88 -3.22 4.57
N THR A 132 8.86 -3.39 3.72
CA THR A 132 8.64 -4.61 2.93
C THR A 132 9.78 -4.86 1.94
N LEU A 133 10.23 -3.81 1.25
CA LEU A 133 11.36 -3.90 0.32
C LEU A 133 12.67 -4.25 1.04
N ILE A 134 12.96 -3.57 2.15
CA ILE A 134 14.17 -3.83 2.95
C ILE A 134 14.15 -5.26 3.47
N TRP A 135 13.04 -5.70 4.04
CA TRP A 135 12.89 -7.06 4.56
C TRP A 135 13.06 -8.10 3.45
N SER A 136 12.43 -7.90 2.29
CA SER A 136 12.54 -8.80 1.14
C SER A 136 13.96 -8.88 0.60
N ALA A 137 14.70 -7.77 0.59
CA ALA A 137 16.09 -7.72 0.14
C ALA A 137 17.05 -8.43 1.12
N VAL A 138 16.88 -8.20 2.42
CA VAL A 138 17.71 -8.82 3.48
C VAL A 138 17.52 -10.33 3.51
N HIS A 139 16.28 -10.80 3.35
CA HIS A 139 15.93 -12.22 3.49
C HIS A 139 15.77 -12.96 2.16
N PHE A 140 16.21 -12.36 1.04
CA PHE A 140 15.99 -12.88 -0.31
C PHE A 140 16.46 -14.34 -0.48
N ALA A 141 17.68 -14.65 -0.01
CA ALA A 141 18.28 -15.98 -0.11
C ALA A 141 17.50 -17.03 0.70
N GLU A 142 17.13 -16.70 1.94
CA GLU A 142 16.41 -17.58 2.87
C GLU A 142 14.97 -17.88 2.42
N ILE A 143 14.41 -17.01 1.59
CA ILE A 143 13.04 -17.14 1.06
C ILE A 143 13.02 -17.96 -0.23
N LEU A 144 14.02 -17.80 -1.10
CA LEU A 144 14.06 -18.43 -2.42
C LEU A 144 14.99 -19.66 -2.50
N GLY A 145 15.71 -19.97 -1.42
CA GLY A 145 16.62 -21.12 -1.35
C GLY A 145 17.86 -20.96 -2.24
N ALA A 146 18.41 -19.73 -2.31
CA ALA A 146 19.62 -19.42 -3.07
C ALA A 146 20.88 -19.46 -2.21
#